data_AF-A0A832AJT3-F1
#
_entry.id   AF-A0A832AJT3-F1
#
_cell.length_a   1.000
_cell.length_b   1.000
_cell.length_c   1.000
_cell.angle_alpha   90.00
_cell.angle_beta   90.00
_cell.angle_gamma   90.00
#
_symmetry.space_group_name_H-M   'P 1'
#
loop_
_entity.id
_entity.type
_entity.pdbx_description
1 polymer ?
#
loop_
_entity_poly.entity_id
_entity_poly.type
_entity_poly.pdbx_seq_one_letter_code
_entity_poly.pdbx_strand_id
1 'polypeptide(L)'
;MMKSLMRRAIVPLFLLLMAAGTASAFDFSDIESRVVEFRLNNGLKVLVLPREEAPVASFVTMVNVGGADDPKGSTGIAHLFEHMAFKGTKEIGTSNLSNELKWMAEEDRIFKQIFEEKAKGAAADTSLLAKLEEELQKASDSAGQYVVPNEYGQIVEREGGVGLNAFTSYDVTAYHMSFPANRLELWMAMEADRFTNPVLREVYKEKHVIAEERRMRTESSPQGKLVEEFISAAYKAHPYHNSLVGHMSDIMNYNRMDALQFFKKYYVPSNMVVVIVGDVQPENARQLAEKYLGKIPAGPKPAPILTEEPPQISERRITVRDKAQPVYLCGFPIPHSTHPDLPALEALADYLGQGRTSQLYKSLVKEKRLAIQAVAFAGFPGVKYPSLFGIYAMPAKDKTNAENEQEILAIIEKVKSELIPAEEVEKIKARA
;
A
#
# COMPACT_ATOMS: atom_id res chain seq x y z
N MET A 1 -23.93 12.50 86.82
CA MET A 1 -25.36 12.69 86.48
C MET A 1 -25.47 12.61 84.96
N MET A 2 -25.73 11.40 84.44
CA MET A 2 -27.03 10.98 83.90
C MET A 2 -27.27 11.46 82.45
N LYS A 3 -27.15 10.49 81.50
CA LYS A 3 -27.96 10.24 80.27
C LYS A 3 -28.03 11.38 79.20
N SER A 4 -28.17 11.17 77.89
CA SER A 4 -28.52 10.03 77.03
C SER A 4 -28.42 10.47 75.55
N LEU A 5 -28.02 9.53 74.68
CA LEU A 5 -28.38 9.30 73.26
C LEU A 5 -28.71 10.47 72.31
N MET A 6 -28.04 10.51 71.13
CA MET A 6 -28.59 9.97 69.87
C MET A 6 -27.64 10.19 68.67
N ARG A 7 -27.63 9.19 67.78
CA ARG A 7 -26.93 9.07 66.49
C ARG A 7 -27.18 10.26 65.55
N ARG A 8 -26.15 10.66 64.79
CA ARG A 8 -26.23 10.98 63.34
C ARG A 8 -24.84 10.97 62.71
N ALA A 9 -24.74 10.31 61.56
CA ALA A 9 -23.55 10.14 60.75
C ALA A 9 -23.11 11.46 60.11
N ILE A 10 -21.81 11.73 60.09
CA ILE A 10 -21.14 12.55 59.07
C ILE A 10 -19.86 11.81 58.68
N VAL A 11 -19.92 11.17 57.51
CA VAL A 11 -18.81 10.59 56.76
C VAL A 11 -17.77 11.70 56.49
N PRO A 12 -16.46 11.45 56.61
CA PRO A 12 -15.46 12.46 56.30
C PRO A 12 -15.53 12.80 54.81
N LEU A 13 -15.61 14.09 54.51
CA LEU A 13 -15.56 14.67 53.18
C LEU A 13 -14.22 14.31 52.53
N PHE A 14 -14.22 13.23 51.76
CA PHE A 14 -13.19 12.88 50.79
C PHE A 14 -13.16 14.01 49.74
N LEU A 15 -12.22 14.94 49.86
CA LEU A 15 -11.79 15.76 48.74
C LEU A 15 -10.80 14.91 47.93
N LEU A 16 -11.37 14.06 47.07
CA LEU A 16 -10.69 13.60 45.86
C LEU A 16 -10.33 14.86 45.06
N LEU A 17 -9.07 15.29 45.11
CA LEU A 17 -8.47 15.87 43.91
C LEU A 17 -8.33 14.71 42.92
N MET A 18 -9.41 14.44 42.17
CA MET A 18 -9.24 13.92 40.83
C MET A 18 -8.53 15.03 40.05
N ALA A 19 -7.21 14.95 39.98
CA ALA A 19 -6.52 15.49 38.84
C ALA A 19 -7.11 14.73 37.64
N ALA A 20 -8.11 15.34 37.00
CA ALA A 20 -8.43 15.06 35.62
C ALA A 20 -7.13 15.34 34.87
N GLY A 21 -6.33 14.30 34.66
CA GLY A 21 -5.32 14.31 33.63
C GLY A 21 -6.12 14.60 32.37
N THR A 22 -6.04 15.83 31.90
CA THR A 22 -6.43 16.15 30.54
C THR A 22 -5.51 15.30 29.68
N ALA A 23 -6.01 14.14 29.25
CA ALA A 23 -5.49 13.49 28.08
C ALA A 23 -5.61 14.55 26.99
N SER A 24 -4.49 15.21 26.68
CA SER A 24 -4.38 15.99 25.47
C SER A 24 -4.59 14.98 24.36
N ALA A 25 -5.82 14.89 23.85
CA ALA A 25 -6.04 14.28 22.55
C ALA A 25 -5.03 14.94 21.62
N PHE A 26 -4.29 14.15 20.85
CA PHE A 26 -3.43 14.72 19.81
C PHE A 26 -4.33 15.57 18.90
N ASP A 27 -4.22 16.87 19.07
CA ASP A 27 -5.03 17.84 18.35
C ASP A 27 -4.34 18.09 17.02
N PHE A 28 -4.82 17.41 15.99
CA PHE A 28 -4.36 17.65 14.62
C PHE A 28 -4.83 18.99 14.07
N SER A 29 -5.65 19.76 14.80
CA SER A 29 -6.14 21.07 14.33
C SER A 29 -5.00 22.05 14.05
N ASP A 30 -3.89 21.99 14.80
CA ASP A 30 -2.71 22.82 14.52
C ASP A 30 -2.10 22.46 13.16
N ILE A 31 -1.93 21.17 12.88
CA ILE A 31 -1.42 20.70 11.58
C ILE A 31 -2.42 21.06 10.48
N GLU A 32 -3.70 20.74 10.66
CA GLU A 32 -4.77 21.00 9.69
C GLU A 32 -4.85 22.50 9.35
N SER A 33 -4.77 23.38 10.35
CA SER A 33 -4.81 24.83 10.16
C SER A 33 -3.63 25.39 9.36
N ARG A 34 -2.51 24.66 9.30
CA ARG A 34 -1.29 25.03 8.55
C ARG A 34 -1.23 24.42 7.15
N VAL A 35 -2.08 23.44 6.84
CA VAL A 35 -2.14 22.85 5.50
C VAL A 35 -2.77 23.83 4.53
N VAL A 36 -2.01 24.24 3.51
CA VAL A 36 -2.53 24.99 2.37
C VAL A 36 -2.94 24.01 1.28
N GLU A 37 -4.24 23.93 1.03
CA GLU A 37 -4.81 23.14 -0.05
C GLU A 37 -5.11 24.02 -1.28
N PHE A 38 -4.79 23.51 -2.46
CA PHE A 38 -5.31 24.06 -3.71
C PHE A 38 -5.50 23.01 -4.79
N ARG A 39 -6.26 23.39 -5.81
CA ARG A 39 -6.51 22.56 -6.99
C ARG A 39 -6.09 23.32 -8.24
N LEU A 40 -5.32 22.65 -9.11
CA LEU A 40 -4.93 23.18 -10.41
C LEU A 40 -6.08 23.06 -11.42
N ASN A 41 -6.02 23.83 -12.50
CA ASN A 41 -7.04 23.82 -13.56
C ASN A 41 -7.22 22.45 -14.25
N ASN A 42 -6.18 21.61 -14.26
CA ASN A 42 -6.25 20.25 -14.81
C ASN A 42 -6.90 19.24 -13.84
N GLY A 43 -7.25 19.66 -12.62
CA GLY A 43 -7.90 18.84 -11.60
C GLY A 43 -6.98 18.31 -10.51
N LEU A 44 -5.65 18.48 -10.61
CA LEU A 44 -4.70 18.00 -9.60
C LEU A 44 -4.93 18.68 -8.24
N LYS A 45 -5.06 17.89 -7.18
CA LYS A 45 -5.07 18.40 -5.80
C LYS A 45 -3.63 18.47 -5.27
N VAL A 46 -3.27 19.60 -4.67
CA VAL A 46 -1.97 19.82 -4.05
C VAL A 46 -2.18 20.23 -2.59
N LEU A 47 -1.46 19.59 -1.69
CA LEU A 47 -1.41 19.89 -0.25
C LEU A 47 0.01 20.35 0.10
N VAL A 48 0.13 21.49 0.76
CA VAL A 48 1.42 22.03 1.23
C VAL A 48 1.36 22.25 2.73
N LEU A 49 2.29 21.65 3.48
CA LEU A 49 2.48 21.89 4.91
C LEU A 49 3.87 22.51 5.14
N PRO A 50 3.94 23.83 5.34
CA PRO A 50 5.20 24.52 5.64
C PRO A 50 5.79 24.07 6.98
N ARG A 51 7.09 23.78 6.95
CA ARG A 51 7.89 23.31 8.09
C ARG A 51 9.32 23.83 7.95
N GLU A 52 9.63 24.91 8.66
CA GLU A 52 10.89 25.65 8.52
C GLU A 52 12.02 25.11 9.42
N GLU A 53 11.84 23.96 10.08
CA GLU A 53 12.82 23.41 11.02
C GLU A 53 14.12 22.93 10.36
N ALA A 54 14.07 22.58 9.07
CA ALA A 54 15.22 22.18 8.27
C ALA A 54 15.03 22.63 6.81
N PRO A 55 16.10 23.03 6.09
CA PRO A 55 16.03 23.51 4.70
C PRO A 55 15.84 22.36 3.69
N VAL A 56 14.87 21.49 3.95
CA VAL A 56 14.54 20.27 3.21
C VAL A 56 13.04 20.21 3.03
N ALA A 57 12.60 19.65 1.91
CA ALA A 57 11.21 19.32 1.65
C ALA A 57 11.07 17.88 1.18
N SER A 58 10.03 17.22 1.68
CA SER A 58 9.59 15.89 1.25
C SER A 58 8.37 16.03 0.35
N PHE A 59 8.36 15.22 -0.70
CA PHE A 59 7.35 15.23 -1.73
C PHE A 59 6.75 13.85 -1.87
N VAL A 60 5.43 13.77 -1.95
CA VAL A 60 4.71 12.53 -2.21
C VAL A 60 3.66 12.79 -3.28
N THR A 61 3.68 11.99 -4.34
CA THR A 61 2.57 11.93 -5.29
C THR A 61 1.84 10.62 -5.12
N MET A 62 0.55 10.70 -4.82
CA MET A 62 -0.33 9.56 -4.66
C MET A 62 -1.27 9.48 -5.86
N VAL A 63 -1.32 8.33 -6.51
CA VAL A 63 -2.28 8.02 -7.55
C VAL A 63 -3.31 7.06 -6.94
N ASN A 64 -4.59 7.43 -6.98
CA ASN A 64 -5.69 6.64 -6.42
C ASN A 64 -5.99 5.44 -7.34
N VAL A 65 -5.05 4.50 -7.38
CA VAL A 65 -5.06 3.26 -8.14
C VAL A 65 -4.17 2.26 -7.42
N GLY A 66 -4.57 0.99 -7.35
CA GLY A 66 -3.72 -0.09 -6.81
C GLY A 66 -4.08 -1.44 -7.40
N GLY A 67 -3.64 -2.52 -6.75
CA GLY A 67 -3.94 -3.90 -7.20
C GLY A 67 -5.43 -4.23 -7.28
N ALA A 68 -6.30 -3.52 -6.55
CA ALA A 68 -7.75 -3.69 -6.70
C ALA A 68 -8.28 -3.18 -8.05
N ASP A 69 -7.57 -2.25 -8.69
CA ASP A 69 -7.96 -1.61 -9.94
C ASP A 69 -7.40 -2.33 -11.19
N ASP A 70 -6.65 -3.42 -10.98
CA ASP A 70 -6.05 -4.22 -12.05
C ASP A 70 -7.11 -4.78 -13.00
N PRO A 71 -6.90 -4.69 -14.33
CA PRO A 71 -7.77 -5.34 -15.29
C PRO A 71 -7.74 -6.86 -15.17
N LYS A 72 -8.88 -7.51 -15.41
CA LYS A 72 -8.95 -8.97 -15.48
C LYS A 72 -8.00 -9.50 -16.56
N GLY A 73 -7.15 -10.47 -16.19
CA GLY A 73 -6.13 -11.04 -17.08
C GLY A 73 -4.85 -10.19 -17.19
N SER A 74 -4.73 -9.14 -16.38
CA SER A 74 -3.54 -8.30 -16.27
C SER A 74 -3.29 -7.92 -14.81
N THR A 75 -3.49 -8.88 -13.89
CA THR A 75 -3.13 -8.69 -12.49
C THR A 75 -1.63 -8.40 -12.33
N GLY A 76 -1.28 -7.55 -11.36
CA GLY A 76 0.06 -7.04 -11.14
C GLY A 76 0.43 -5.82 -11.99
N ILE A 77 -0.47 -5.28 -12.82
CA ILE A 77 -0.14 -4.14 -13.68
C ILE A 77 -0.02 -2.84 -12.87
N ALA A 78 -0.77 -2.67 -11.78
CA ALA A 78 -0.53 -1.56 -10.84
C ALA A 78 0.89 -1.63 -10.26
N HIS A 79 1.32 -2.83 -9.84
CA HIS A 79 2.66 -3.07 -9.31
C HIS A 79 3.76 -2.84 -10.35
N LEU A 80 3.51 -3.14 -11.64
CA LEU A 80 4.43 -2.77 -12.72
C LEU A 80 4.77 -1.28 -12.71
N PHE A 81 3.83 -0.39 -12.38
CA PHE A 81 4.10 1.05 -12.33
C PHE A 81 5.01 1.49 -11.17
N GLU A 82 5.21 0.64 -10.16
CA GLU A 82 6.28 0.80 -9.17
C GLU A 82 7.65 0.59 -9.82
N HIS A 83 7.80 -0.47 -10.62
CA HIS A 83 9.03 -0.76 -11.36
C HIS A 83 9.32 0.29 -12.44
N MET A 84 8.27 0.79 -13.10
CA MET A 84 8.39 1.80 -14.15
C MET A 84 8.64 3.21 -13.61
N ALA A 85 8.45 3.43 -12.30
CA ALA A 85 8.48 4.75 -11.65
C ALA A 85 9.72 5.60 -11.99
N PHE A 86 10.86 4.95 -12.15
CA PHE A 86 12.18 5.58 -12.30
C PHE A 86 12.91 5.13 -13.57
N LYS A 87 12.21 4.45 -14.47
CA LYS A 87 12.75 4.07 -15.79
C LYS A 87 12.86 5.26 -16.74
N GLY A 88 12.34 6.42 -16.36
CA GLY A 88 12.55 7.68 -17.06
C GLY A 88 11.44 8.04 -18.04
N THR A 89 11.75 9.01 -18.90
CA THR A 89 10.82 9.76 -19.74
C THR A 89 11.42 10.00 -21.12
N LYS A 90 10.77 10.80 -21.96
CA LYS A 90 11.38 11.17 -23.26
C LYS A 90 12.70 11.95 -23.11
N GLU A 91 12.90 12.61 -21.97
CA GLU A 91 14.08 13.44 -21.70
C GLU A 91 15.08 12.75 -20.77
N ILE A 92 14.63 11.84 -19.90
CA ILE A 92 15.45 11.17 -18.89
C ILE A 92 15.49 9.65 -19.17
N GLY A 93 16.67 9.05 -19.13
CA GLY A 93 16.88 7.60 -19.22
C GLY A 93 17.23 7.10 -20.62
N THR A 94 17.57 8.00 -21.56
CA THR A 94 17.89 7.63 -22.95
C THR A 94 19.01 8.47 -23.55
N SER A 95 19.88 7.83 -24.33
CA SER A 95 20.90 8.47 -25.15
C SER A 95 20.42 8.75 -26.59
N ASN A 96 19.36 8.05 -27.04
CA ASN A 96 18.75 8.25 -28.36
C ASN A 96 17.33 7.69 -28.39
N LEU A 97 16.37 8.54 -27.97
CA LEU A 97 14.96 8.19 -27.91
C LEU A 97 14.42 7.66 -29.24
N SER A 98 14.81 8.25 -30.37
CA SER A 98 14.26 7.88 -31.67
C SER A 98 14.63 6.45 -32.08
N ASN A 99 15.85 6.00 -31.79
CA ASN A 99 16.25 4.63 -32.09
C ASN A 99 15.75 3.64 -31.03
N GLU A 100 15.71 4.04 -29.75
CA GLU A 100 15.09 3.26 -28.69
C GLU A 100 13.64 2.92 -29.02
N LEU A 101 12.83 3.93 -29.37
CA LEU A 101 11.42 3.75 -29.71
C LEU A 101 11.20 2.84 -30.92
N LYS A 102 12.13 2.80 -31.89
CA LYS A 102 12.05 1.87 -33.03
C LYS A 102 12.20 0.42 -32.58
N TRP A 103 13.18 0.13 -31.73
CA TRP A 103 13.37 -1.22 -31.20
C TRP A 103 12.26 -1.60 -30.22
N MET A 104 11.75 -0.64 -29.43
CA MET A 104 10.59 -0.87 -28.60
C MET A 104 9.36 -1.27 -29.41
N ALA A 105 9.10 -0.61 -30.54
CA ALA A 105 8.01 -1.00 -31.43
C ALA A 105 8.21 -2.42 -32.01
N GLU A 106 9.46 -2.82 -32.23
CA GLU A 106 9.79 -4.18 -32.66
C GLU A 106 9.57 -5.21 -31.54
N GLU A 107 9.93 -4.90 -30.29
CA GLU A 107 9.57 -5.72 -29.14
C GLU A 107 8.05 -5.93 -29.05
N ASP A 108 7.27 -4.85 -29.19
CA ASP A 108 5.79 -4.91 -29.16
C ASP A 108 5.25 -5.83 -30.28
N ARG A 109 5.82 -5.71 -31.49
CA ARG A 109 5.44 -6.53 -32.65
C ARG A 109 5.73 -8.01 -32.39
N ILE A 110 6.92 -8.34 -31.92
CA ILE A 110 7.35 -9.73 -31.65
C ILE A 110 6.55 -10.31 -30.49
N PHE A 111 6.37 -9.56 -29.40
CA PHE A 111 5.58 -10.01 -28.26
C PHE A 111 4.13 -10.32 -28.64
N LYS A 112 3.53 -9.51 -29.53
CA LYS A 112 2.20 -9.79 -30.08
C LYS A 112 2.17 -11.15 -30.81
N GLN A 113 3.19 -11.47 -31.59
CA GLN A 113 3.29 -12.77 -32.27
C GLN A 113 3.45 -13.93 -31.28
N ILE A 114 4.26 -13.76 -30.22
CA ILE A 114 4.38 -14.74 -29.14
C ILE A 114 3.02 -14.99 -28.49
N PHE A 115 2.27 -13.93 -28.19
CA PHE A 115 0.95 -14.03 -27.58
C PHE A 115 -0.04 -14.75 -28.49
N GLU A 116 -0.11 -14.37 -29.78
CA GLU A 116 -0.99 -15.00 -30.78
C GLU A 116 -0.67 -16.49 -30.96
N GLU A 117 0.61 -16.86 -30.93
CA GLU A 117 1.04 -18.26 -31.01
C GLU A 117 0.66 -19.03 -29.74
N LYS A 118 0.92 -18.47 -28.54
CA LYS A 118 0.51 -19.07 -27.26
C LYS A 118 -1.01 -19.25 -27.17
N ALA A 119 -1.79 -18.34 -27.75
CA ALA A 119 -3.25 -18.41 -27.77
C ALA A 119 -3.80 -19.63 -28.54
N LYS A 120 -2.99 -20.30 -29.38
CA LYS A 120 -3.36 -21.55 -30.06
C LYS A 120 -3.37 -22.77 -29.10
N GLY A 121 -2.90 -22.61 -27.86
CA GLY A 121 -2.90 -23.66 -26.85
C GLY A 121 -2.09 -24.88 -27.30
N ALA A 122 -2.70 -26.07 -27.27
CA ALA A 122 -2.02 -27.31 -27.66
C ALA A 122 -1.55 -27.35 -29.13
N ALA A 123 -2.06 -26.45 -29.98
CA ALA A 123 -1.66 -26.33 -31.38
C ALA A 123 -0.53 -25.30 -31.61
N ALA A 124 0.02 -24.71 -30.54
CA ALA A 124 1.12 -23.77 -30.64
C ALA A 124 2.41 -24.45 -31.14
N ASP A 125 3.10 -23.81 -32.08
CA ASP A 125 4.41 -24.21 -32.58
C ASP A 125 5.50 -23.80 -31.58
N THR A 126 6.01 -24.78 -30.84
CA THR A 126 7.05 -24.58 -29.82
C THR A 126 8.39 -24.12 -30.41
N SER A 127 8.69 -24.48 -31.67
CA SER A 127 9.91 -24.04 -32.34
C SER A 127 9.80 -22.59 -32.78
N LEU A 128 8.63 -22.18 -33.26
CA LEU A 128 8.34 -20.77 -33.54
C LEU A 128 8.38 -19.93 -32.26
N LEU A 129 7.79 -20.41 -31.16
CA LEU A 129 7.85 -19.70 -29.88
C LEU A 129 9.28 -19.47 -29.39
N ALA A 130 10.12 -20.52 -29.40
CA ALA A 130 11.52 -20.39 -29.00
C ALA A 130 12.28 -19.38 -29.87
N LYS A 131 12.02 -19.38 -31.18
CA LYS A 131 12.61 -18.41 -32.10
C LYS A 131 12.14 -16.98 -31.81
N LEU A 132 10.83 -16.77 -31.60
CA LEU A 132 10.29 -15.45 -31.29
C LEU A 132 10.79 -14.93 -29.94
N GLU A 133 10.99 -15.80 -28.95
CA GLU A 133 11.59 -15.42 -27.65
C GLU A 133 13.05 -14.97 -27.82
N GLU A 134 13.83 -15.64 -28.67
CA GLU A 134 15.20 -15.20 -29.02
C GLU A 134 15.19 -13.85 -29.77
N GLU A 135 14.26 -13.66 -30.71
CA GLU A 135 14.08 -12.39 -31.43
C GLU A 135 13.68 -11.25 -30.48
N LEU A 136 12.79 -11.52 -29.52
CA LEU A 136 12.38 -10.55 -28.50
C LEU A 136 13.56 -10.13 -27.62
N GLN A 137 14.39 -11.10 -27.20
CA GLN A 137 15.60 -10.79 -26.43
C GLN A 137 16.55 -9.89 -27.23
N LYS A 138 16.79 -10.20 -28.52
CA LYS A 138 17.64 -9.37 -29.39
C LYS A 138 17.09 -7.95 -29.59
N ALA A 139 15.77 -7.82 -29.74
CA ALA A 139 15.12 -6.51 -29.83
C ALA A 139 15.27 -5.74 -28.51
N SER A 140 15.13 -6.44 -27.37
CA SER A 140 15.31 -5.86 -26.03
C SER A 140 16.74 -5.39 -25.80
N ASP A 141 17.74 -6.17 -26.20
CA ASP A 141 19.15 -5.79 -26.11
C ASP A 141 19.45 -4.59 -27.01
N SER A 142 18.83 -4.52 -28.20
CA SER A 142 18.99 -3.41 -29.14
C SER A 142 18.35 -2.12 -28.65
N ALA A 143 17.19 -2.20 -27.99
CA ALA A 143 16.59 -1.07 -27.28
C ALA A 143 17.47 -0.65 -26.08
N GLY A 144 17.96 -1.63 -25.32
CA GLY A 144 18.78 -1.46 -24.12
C GLY A 144 20.09 -0.70 -24.36
N GLN A 145 20.67 -0.76 -25.56
CA GLN A 145 21.85 0.03 -25.94
C GLN A 145 21.64 1.54 -25.82
N TYR A 146 20.40 2.01 -25.91
CA TYR A 146 20.07 3.42 -25.81
C TYR A 146 19.66 3.85 -24.40
N VAL A 147 19.32 2.90 -23.53
CA VAL A 147 18.90 3.18 -22.15
C VAL A 147 20.10 3.69 -21.35
N VAL A 148 19.91 4.81 -20.65
CA VAL A 148 20.88 5.32 -19.66
C VAL A 148 20.45 4.81 -18.29
N PRO A 149 21.15 3.82 -17.70
CA PRO A 149 20.68 3.15 -16.49
C PRO A 149 20.62 4.11 -15.30
N ASN A 150 19.47 4.11 -14.60
CA ASN A 150 19.24 4.87 -13.37
C ASN A 150 19.49 6.39 -13.49
N GLU A 151 19.33 6.98 -14.68
CA GLU A 151 19.57 8.43 -14.85
C GLU A 151 18.66 9.28 -13.96
N TYR A 152 17.39 8.86 -13.77
CA TYR A 152 16.47 9.55 -12.87
C TYR A 152 17.01 9.60 -11.43
N GLY A 153 17.45 8.45 -10.90
CA GLY A 153 18.05 8.37 -9.56
C GLY A 153 19.35 9.15 -9.44
N GLN A 154 20.20 9.11 -10.47
CA GLN A 154 21.44 9.88 -10.50
C GLN A 154 21.21 11.39 -10.48
N ILE A 155 20.16 11.90 -11.13
CA ILE A 155 19.77 13.32 -11.03
C ILE A 155 19.37 13.64 -9.59
N VAL A 156 18.55 12.79 -8.96
CA VAL A 156 18.13 12.98 -7.57
C VAL A 156 19.35 13.02 -6.64
N GLU A 157 20.23 12.03 -6.71
CA GLU A 157 21.44 11.95 -5.87
C GLU A 157 22.39 13.14 -6.09
N ARG A 158 22.65 13.50 -7.34
CA ARG A 158 23.54 14.63 -7.70
C ARG A 158 23.04 15.96 -7.13
N GLU A 159 21.74 16.13 -7.05
CA GLU A 159 21.09 17.35 -6.57
C GLU A 159 20.77 17.30 -5.06
N GLY A 160 21.34 16.31 -4.35
CA GLY A 160 21.24 16.17 -2.89
C GLY A 160 19.93 15.57 -2.42
N GLY A 161 19.14 14.98 -3.32
CA GLY A 161 17.90 14.30 -2.98
C GLY A 161 18.14 12.95 -2.31
N VAL A 162 17.20 12.56 -1.45
CA VAL A 162 17.26 11.32 -0.67
C VAL A 162 15.89 10.65 -0.59
N GLY A 163 15.88 9.36 -0.29
CA GLY A 163 14.64 8.61 -0.08
C GLY A 163 13.78 8.48 -1.34
N LEU A 164 14.40 8.49 -2.53
CA LEU A 164 13.73 8.19 -3.80
C LEU A 164 13.17 6.77 -3.73
N ASN A 165 11.85 6.64 -3.68
CA ASN A 165 11.20 5.35 -3.64
C ASN A 165 9.76 5.42 -4.13
N ALA A 166 9.21 4.26 -4.43
CA ALA A 166 7.82 4.07 -4.81
C ALA A 166 7.24 2.88 -4.02
N PHE A 167 5.92 2.83 -3.92
CA PHE A 167 5.24 1.62 -3.48
C PHE A 167 3.86 1.52 -4.11
N THR A 168 3.40 0.29 -4.30
CA THR A 168 2.02 -0.01 -4.66
C THR A 168 1.36 -0.85 -3.57
N SER A 169 0.10 -0.53 -3.30
CA SER A 169 -0.78 -1.29 -2.43
C SER A 169 -2.02 -1.73 -3.22
N TYR A 170 -2.99 -2.32 -2.54
CA TYR A 170 -4.28 -2.61 -3.14
C TYR A 170 -5.08 -1.36 -3.54
N ASP A 171 -4.82 -0.21 -2.91
CA ASP A 171 -5.66 0.99 -3.04
C ASP A 171 -4.95 2.19 -3.68
N VAL A 172 -3.62 2.25 -3.58
CA VAL A 172 -2.80 3.40 -3.97
C VAL A 172 -1.43 2.97 -4.48
N THR A 173 -0.94 3.68 -5.50
CA THR A 173 0.46 3.71 -5.92
C THR A 173 1.01 5.09 -5.58
N ALA A 174 2.13 5.14 -4.86
CA ALA A 174 2.72 6.38 -4.41
C ALA A 174 4.21 6.45 -4.73
N TYR A 175 4.66 7.67 -4.97
CA TYR A 175 6.04 7.99 -5.29
C TYR A 175 6.52 9.08 -4.36
N HIS A 176 7.70 8.92 -3.77
CA HIS A 176 8.22 9.90 -2.83
C HIS A 176 9.72 10.08 -2.94
N MET A 177 10.15 11.28 -2.57
CA MET A 177 11.56 11.65 -2.39
C MET A 177 11.62 12.93 -1.56
N SER A 178 12.81 13.25 -1.05
CA SER A 178 13.08 14.53 -0.41
C SER A 178 14.23 15.24 -1.10
N PHE A 179 14.21 16.56 -1.11
CA PHE A 179 15.31 17.39 -1.60
C PHE A 179 15.59 18.56 -0.66
N PRO A 180 16.80 19.18 -0.74
CA PRO A 180 16.98 20.54 -0.27
C PRO A 180 15.89 21.48 -0.79
N ALA A 181 15.40 22.40 0.04
CA ALA A 181 14.26 23.27 -0.28
C ALA A 181 14.42 24.05 -1.60
N ASN A 182 15.65 24.44 -1.94
CA ASN A 182 16.00 25.15 -3.18
C ASN A 182 15.93 24.28 -4.46
N ARG A 183 15.48 23.02 -4.36
CA ARG A 183 15.25 22.11 -5.49
C ARG A 183 13.79 21.83 -5.76
N LEU A 184 12.86 22.57 -5.14
CA LEU A 184 11.42 22.46 -5.40
C LEU A 184 11.07 22.50 -6.90
N GLU A 185 11.66 23.43 -7.65
CA GLU A 185 11.40 23.56 -9.09
C GLU A 185 11.92 22.36 -9.91
N LEU A 186 13.10 21.82 -9.55
CA LEU A 186 13.63 20.62 -10.17
C LEU A 186 12.69 19.43 -9.94
N TRP A 187 12.27 19.22 -8.69
CA TRP A 187 11.33 18.15 -8.36
C TRP A 187 10.02 18.30 -9.16
N MET A 188 9.42 19.50 -9.18
CA MET A 188 8.20 19.77 -9.95
C MET A 188 8.37 19.46 -11.45
N ALA A 189 9.53 19.79 -12.02
CA ALA A 189 9.82 19.50 -13.43
C ALA A 189 9.94 18.00 -13.70
N MET A 190 10.68 17.26 -12.86
CA MET A 190 10.85 15.81 -12.98
C MET A 190 9.52 15.06 -12.75
N GLU A 191 8.73 15.51 -11.78
CA GLU A 191 7.44 14.94 -11.43
C GLU A 191 6.43 15.14 -12.57
N ALA A 192 6.34 16.36 -13.11
CA ALA A 192 5.47 16.67 -14.25
C ALA A 192 5.85 15.86 -15.50
N ASP A 193 7.13 15.73 -15.80
CA ASP A 193 7.60 14.99 -16.97
C ASP A 193 7.30 13.49 -16.85
N ARG A 194 7.45 12.90 -15.65
CA ARG A 194 7.07 11.50 -15.39
C ARG A 194 5.62 11.20 -15.75
N PHE A 195 4.70 12.11 -15.45
CA PHE A 195 3.28 11.90 -15.74
C PHE A 195 2.83 12.41 -17.12
N THR A 196 3.67 13.18 -17.82
CA THR A 196 3.34 13.74 -19.14
C THR A 196 3.96 12.92 -20.27
N ASN A 197 5.21 12.48 -20.09
CA ASN A 197 6.02 11.83 -21.11
C ASN A 197 6.67 10.52 -20.62
N PRO A 198 5.94 9.62 -19.95
CA PRO A 198 6.53 8.35 -19.54
C PRO A 198 6.98 7.56 -20.77
N VAL A 199 8.15 6.94 -20.68
CA VAL A 199 8.60 5.95 -21.66
C VAL A 199 8.67 4.62 -20.92
N LEU A 200 7.75 3.72 -21.26
CA LEU A 200 7.69 2.38 -20.69
C LEU A 200 8.74 1.44 -21.33
N ARG A 201 10.00 1.88 -21.28
CA ARG A 201 11.17 1.11 -21.73
C ARG A 201 11.39 -0.10 -20.83
N GLU A 202 12.09 -1.11 -21.33
CA GLU A 202 12.41 -2.33 -20.57
C GLU A 202 11.20 -3.09 -20.00
N VAL A 203 9.94 -2.78 -20.34
CA VAL A 203 8.75 -3.47 -19.80
C VAL A 203 8.87 -4.99 -19.87
N TYR A 204 9.34 -5.52 -21.01
CA TYR A 204 9.49 -6.97 -21.17
C TYR A 204 10.55 -7.58 -20.26
N LYS A 205 11.63 -6.84 -19.98
CA LYS A 205 12.66 -7.23 -19.02
C LYS A 205 12.16 -7.10 -17.58
N GLU A 206 11.48 -6.01 -17.23
CA GLU A 206 10.92 -5.79 -15.89
C GLU A 206 9.86 -6.81 -15.52
N LYS A 207 9.06 -7.29 -16.47
CA LYS A 207 8.13 -8.41 -16.24
C LYS A 207 8.83 -9.66 -15.71
N HIS A 208 10.03 -9.97 -16.21
CA HIS A 208 10.82 -11.08 -15.69
C HIS A 208 11.36 -10.81 -14.27
N VAL A 209 11.74 -9.56 -13.96
CA VAL A 209 12.12 -9.16 -12.60
C VAL A 209 10.94 -9.33 -11.64
N ILE A 210 9.74 -8.87 -12.02
CA ILE A 210 8.50 -9.04 -11.25
C ILE A 210 8.15 -10.53 -11.09
N ALA A 211 8.36 -11.35 -12.13
CA ALA A 211 8.15 -12.79 -12.04
C ALA A 211 9.11 -13.45 -11.03
N GLU A 212 10.38 -13.04 -10.98
CA GLU A 212 11.32 -13.49 -9.95
C GLU A 212 10.92 -12.99 -8.55
N GLU A 213 10.45 -11.76 -8.44
CA GLU A 213 9.92 -11.25 -7.17
C GLU A 213 8.74 -12.08 -6.69
N ARG A 214 7.78 -12.41 -7.57
CA ARG A 214 6.66 -13.32 -7.23
C ARG A 214 7.18 -14.67 -6.73
N ARG A 215 8.16 -15.26 -7.42
CA ARG A 215 8.77 -16.53 -7.00
C ARG A 215 9.36 -16.41 -5.59
N MET A 216 10.11 -15.34 -5.33
CA MET A 216 10.77 -15.12 -4.04
C MET A 216 9.79 -14.78 -2.90
N ARG A 217 8.84 -13.87 -3.13
CA ARG A 217 7.96 -13.31 -2.10
C ARG A 217 6.71 -14.13 -1.84
N THR A 218 6.24 -14.87 -2.83
CA THR A 218 4.99 -15.63 -2.76
C THR A 218 5.22 -17.12 -2.91
N GLU A 219 5.79 -17.58 -4.03
CA GLU A 219 5.79 -19.02 -4.37
C GLU A 219 6.83 -19.85 -3.59
N SER A 220 7.91 -19.24 -3.12
CA SER A 220 8.91 -19.88 -2.26
C SER A 220 8.83 -19.44 -0.79
N SER A 221 7.93 -18.50 -0.46
CA SER A 221 7.70 -18.00 0.90
C SER A 221 6.50 -18.69 1.52
N PRO A 222 6.67 -19.47 2.61
CA PRO A 222 5.54 -20.10 3.31
C PRO A 222 4.48 -19.09 3.77
N GLN A 223 4.93 -17.92 4.25
CA GLN A 223 4.05 -16.83 4.66
C GLN A 223 3.35 -16.20 3.46
N GLY A 224 4.06 -16.02 2.35
CA GLY A 224 3.49 -15.50 1.10
C GLY A 224 2.37 -16.39 0.56
N LYS A 225 2.58 -17.71 0.52
CA LYS A 225 1.55 -18.69 0.15
C LYS A 225 0.33 -18.63 1.07
N LEU A 226 0.57 -18.58 2.39
CA LEU A 226 -0.52 -18.51 3.37
C LEU A 226 -1.37 -17.25 3.16
N VAL A 227 -0.72 -16.10 2.96
CA VAL A 227 -1.41 -14.83 2.73
C VAL A 227 -2.19 -14.84 1.43
N GLU A 228 -1.61 -15.32 0.31
CA GLU A 228 -2.29 -15.39 -0.99
C GLU A 228 -3.53 -16.31 -0.94
N GLU A 229 -3.41 -17.48 -0.32
CA GLU A 229 -4.55 -18.39 -0.13
C GLU A 229 -5.59 -17.79 0.84
N PHE A 230 -5.16 -17.08 1.89
CA PHE A 230 -6.05 -16.47 2.87
C PHE A 230 -6.91 -15.36 2.26
N ILE A 231 -6.32 -14.44 1.49
CA ILE A 231 -7.08 -13.37 0.82
C ILE A 231 -8.01 -13.93 -0.25
N SER A 232 -7.57 -14.95 -1.00
CA SER A 232 -8.37 -15.66 -2.00
C SER A 232 -9.58 -16.36 -1.37
N ALA A 233 -9.39 -16.95 -0.18
CA ALA A 233 -10.49 -17.54 0.56
C ALA A 233 -11.41 -16.49 1.19
N ALA A 234 -10.89 -15.33 1.61
CA ALA A 234 -11.66 -14.28 2.27
C ALA A 234 -12.60 -13.53 1.32
N TYR A 235 -12.17 -13.26 0.09
CA TYR A 235 -12.96 -12.51 -0.91
C TYR A 235 -13.35 -13.40 -2.09
N LYS A 236 -14.65 -13.48 -2.40
CA LYS A 236 -15.19 -14.22 -3.54
C LYS A 236 -15.34 -13.36 -4.79
N ALA A 237 -15.64 -12.08 -4.62
CA ALA A 237 -16.03 -11.19 -5.70
C ALA A 237 -15.17 -9.92 -5.72
N HIS A 238 -14.95 -9.29 -4.57
CA HIS A 238 -14.20 -8.04 -4.52
C HIS A 238 -12.75 -8.24 -4.99
N PRO A 239 -12.15 -7.36 -5.82
CA PRO A 239 -10.81 -7.53 -6.39
C PRO A 239 -9.65 -7.70 -5.40
N TYR A 240 -9.88 -7.47 -4.10
CA TYR A 240 -8.91 -7.75 -3.03
C TYR A 240 -8.46 -9.23 -2.95
N HIS A 241 -9.17 -10.18 -3.59
CA HIS A 241 -8.69 -11.55 -3.72
C HIS A 241 -7.49 -11.70 -4.67
N ASN A 242 -7.25 -10.74 -5.57
CA ASN A 242 -6.15 -10.82 -6.53
C ASN A 242 -4.80 -10.65 -5.84
N SER A 243 -3.77 -11.29 -6.38
CA SER A 243 -2.40 -11.08 -5.91
C SER A 243 -1.93 -9.68 -6.28
N LEU A 244 -1.40 -8.92 -5.30
CA LEU A 244 -0.86 -7.57 -5.56
C LEU A 244 0.28 -7.57 -6.58
N VAL A 245 1.17 -8.56 -6.50
CA VAL A 245 2.28 -8.73 -7.46
C VAL A 245 1.77 -9.20 -8.82
N GLY A 246 0.57 -9.79 -8.86
CA GLY A 246 -0.05 -10.39 -10.04
C GLY A 246 0.10 -11.91 -10.09
N HIS A 247 -0.78 -12.57 -10.83
CA HIS A 247 -0.64 -14.00 -11.13
C HIS A 247 0.48 -14.21 -12.15
N MET A 248 1.26 -15.29 -12.00
CA MET A 248 2.38 -15.58 -12.91
C MET A 248 1.96 -15.60 -14.39
N SER A 249 0.79 -16.15 -14.70
CA SER A 249 0.24 -16.14 -16.06
C SER A 249 -0.02 -14.73 -16.58
N ASP A 250 -0.54 -13.84 -15.74
CA ASP A 250 -0.88 -12.48 -16.14
C ASP A 250 0.37 -11.63 -16.29
N ILE A 251 1.30 -11.74 -15.32
CA ILE A 251 2.63 -11.10 -15.36
C ILE A 251 3.34 -11.44 -16.65
N MET A 252 3.27 -12.68 -17.11
CA MET A 252 3.95 -13.08 -18.34
C MET A 252 3.22 -12.62 -19.61
N ASN A 253 1.92 -12.30 -19.56
CA ASN A 253 1.09 -12.08 -20.75
C ASN A 253 0.67 -10.62 -21.01
N TYR A 254 0.58 -9.73 -20.01
CA TYR A 254 0.29 -8.32 -20.30
C TYR A 254 1.42 -7.67 -21.12
N ASN A 255 1.11 -6.71 -21.97
CA ASN A 255 2.08 -6.05 -22.85
C ASN A 255 2.18 -4.54 -22.54
N ARG A 256 3.07 -3.84 -23.26
CA ARG A 256 3.26 -2.39 -23.09
C ARG A 256 1.99 -1.59 -23.36
N MET A 257 1.15 -2.01 -24.31
CA MET A 257 -0.11 -1.33 -24.61
C MET A 257 -1.13 -1.47 -23.47
N ASP A 258 -1.18 -2.61 -22.81
CA ASP A 258 -2.01 -2.80 -21.60
C ASP A 258 -1.56 -1.82 -20.50
N ALA A 259 -0.24 -1.68 -20.31
CA ALA A 259 0.32 -0.75 -19.34
C ALA A 259 0.03 0.72 -19.73
N LEU A 260 0.18 1.09 -21.00
CA LEU A 260 -0.18 2.43 -21.48
C LEU A 260 -1.67 2.73 -21.33
N GLN A 261 -2.54 1.74 -21.54
CA GLN A 261 -3.97 1.90 -21.33
C GLN A 261 -4.30 2.09 -19.85
N PHE A 262 -3.65 1.32 -18.97
CA PHE A 262 -3.75 1.48 -17.52
C PHE A 262 -3.28 2.88 -17.09
N PHE A 263 -2.12 3.33 -17.57
CA PHE A 263 -1.60 4.66 -17.34
C PHE A 263 -2.59 5.74 -17.75
N LYS A 264 -3.03 5.71 -19.01
CA LYS A 264 -3.97 6.69 -19.56
C LYS A 264 -5.29 6.76 -18.79
N LYS A 265 -5.74 5.62 -18.26
CA LYS A 265 -6.98 5.55 -17.47
C LYS A 265 -6.79 6.16 -16.09
N TYR A 266 -5.76 5.75 -15.34
CA TYR A 266 -5.68 6.02 -13.91
C TYR A 266 -4.74 7.16 -13.51
N TYR A 267 -3.72 7.45 -14.32
CA TYR A 267 -2.69 8.45 -14.06
C TYR A 267 -3.10 9.80 -14.63
N VAL A 268 -4.25 10.29 -14.16
CA VAL A 268 -4.82 11.57 -14.54
C VAL A 268 -4.86 12.49 -13.32
N PRO A 269 -4.65 13.82 -13.49
CA PRO A 269 -4.63 14.78 -12.37
C PRO A 269 -5.84 14.70 -11.42
N SER A 270 -7.04 14.44 -11.96
CA SER A 270 -8.28 14.31 -11.18
C SER A 270 -8.34 13.06 -10.28
N ASN A 271 -7.40 12.14 -10.45
CA ASN A 271 -7.22 10.91 -9.67
C ASN A 271 -5.91 10.91 -8.87
N MET A 272 -5.25 12.07 -8.75
CA MET A 272 -3.95 12.22 -8.11
C MET A 272 -3.99 13.29 -7.01
N VAL A 273 -3.13 13.12 -6.02
CA VAL A 273 -2.84 14.12 -5.00
C VAL A 273 -1.33 14.26 -4.87
N VAL A 274 -0.86 15.51 -4.84
CA VAL A 274 0.52 15.86 -4.50
C VAL A 274 0.55 16.42 -3.09
N VAL A 275 1.49 15.95 -2.28
CA VAL A 275 1.73 16.40 -0.91
C VAL A 275 3.17 16.89 -0.79
N ILE A 276 3.34 18.10 -0.27
CA ILE A 276 4.62 18.78 -0.07
C ILE A 276 4.73 19.17 1.39
N VAL A 277 5.76 18.70 2.09
CA VAL A 277 5.99 19.00 3.51
C VAL A 277 7.43 19.42 3.72
N GLY A 278 7.68 20.58 4.31
CA GLY A 278 9.04 21.07 4.56
C GLY A 278 9.18 22.58 4.42
N ASP A 279 10.42 23.04 4.27
CA ASP A 279 10.77 24.46 4.12
C ASP A 279 10.38 24.97 2.73
N VAL A 280 9.08 25.16 2.52
CA VAL A 280 8.48 25.55 1.25
C VAL A 280 7.40 26.60 1.51
N GLN A 281 7.54 27.74 0.83
CA GLN A 281 6.53 28.78 0.83
C GLN A 281 5.34 28.36 -0.06
N PRO A 282 4.09 28.28 0.48
CA PRO A 282 2.93 27.79 -0.27
C PRO A 282 2.66 28.53 -1.58
N GLU A 283 2.88 29.84 -1.61
CA GLU A 283 2.64 30.65 -2.81
C GLU A 283 3.64 30.33 -3.93
N ASN A 284 4.91 30.12 -3.57
CA ASN A 284 5.92 29.66 -4.53
C ASN A 284 5.59 28.24 -5.04
N ALA A 285 5.16 27.34 -4.14
CA ALA A 285 4.73 25.99 -4.53
C ALA A 285 3.54 26.02 -5.48
N ARG A 286 2.57 26.91 -5.28
CA ARG A 286 1.43 27.11 -6.17
C ARG A 286 1.87 27.54 -7.57
N GLN A 287 2.71 28.58 -7.67
CA GLN A 287 3.20 29.09 -8.94
C GLN A 287 3.97 28.02 -9.74
N LEU A 288 4.84 27.26 -9.05
CA LEU A 288 5.57 26.17 -9.69
C LEU A 288 4.66 25.00 -10.06
N ALA A 289 3.69 24.65 -9.21
CA ALA A 289 2.70 23.62 -9.52
C ALA A 289 1.88 23.98 -10.77
N GLU A 290 1.44 25.23 -10.90
CA GLU A 290 0.73 25.71 -12.11
C GLU A 290 1.63 25.65 -13.36
N LYS A 291 2.91 26.05 -13.22
CA LYS A 291 3.88 26.06 -14.32
C LYS A 291 4.26 24.66 -14.83
N TYR A 292 4.36 23.67 -13.94
CA TYR A 292 4.84 22.33 -14.25
C TYR A 292 3.72 21.29 -14.20
N LEU A 293 3.18 21.01 -13.01
CA LEU A 293 2.15 19.99 -12.80
C LEU A 293 0.83 20.32 -13.51
N GLY A 294 0.54 21.61 -13.74
CA GLY A 294 -0.61 22.08 -14.50
C GLY A 294 -0.60 21.65 -15.98
N LYS A 295 0.57 21.24 -16.50
CA LYS A 295 0.72 20.73 -17.88
C LYS A 295 0.40 19.25 -18.03
N ILE A 296 0.29 18.52 -16.92
CA ILE A 296 -0.11 17.11 -16.97
C ILE A 296 -1.51 17.04 -17.61
N PRO A 297 -1.72 16.24 -18.66
CA PRO A 297 -2.99 16.18 -19.38
C PRO A 297 -4.16 15.87 -18.45
N ALA A 298 -5.18 16.72 -18.47
CA ALA A 298 -6.41 16.47 -17.72
C ALA A 298 -7.13 15.23 -18.27
N GLY A 299 -7.84 14.54 -17.38
CA GLY A 299 -8.68 13.41 -17.74
C GLY A 299 -9.82 13.23 -16.74
N PRO A 300 -10.90 12.54 -17.13
CA PRO A 300 -12.00 12.25 -16.21
C PRO A 300 -11.51 11.37 -15.08
N LYS A 301 -12.02 11.60 -13.86
CA LYS A 301 -11.73 10.72 -12.74
C LYS A 301 -12.22 9.29 -13.06
N PRO A 302 -11.40 8.24 -12.88
CA PRO A 302 -11.83 6.86 -13.07
C PRO A 302 -13.06 6.53 -12.23
N ALA A 303 -13.96 5.72 -12.81
CA ALA A 303 -15.08 5.18 -12.05
C ALA A 303 -14.56 4.31 -10.89
N PRO A 304 -15.18 4.38 -9.70
CA PRO A 304 -14.82 3.53 -8.58
C PRO A 304 -15.19 2.07 -8.88
N ILE A 305 -14.58 1.15 -8.14
CA ILE A 305 -14.99 -0.26 -8.15
C ILE A 305 -16.37 -0.34 -7.48
N LEU A 306 -17.34 -0.91 -8.20
CA LEU A 306 -18.71 -1.11 -7.72
C LEU A 306 -18.98 -2.54 -7.24
N THR A 307 -18.06 -3.47 -7.51
CA THR A 307 -18.19 -4.85 -7.05
C THR A 307 -18.03 -4.88 -5.54
N GLU A 308 -19.08 -5.21 -4.81
CA GLU A 308 -19.03 -5.44 -3.37
C GLU A 308 -18.80 -6.91 -3.04
N GLU A 309 -18.14 -7.20 -1.92
CA GLU A 309 -18.02 -8.58 -1.43
C GLU A 309 -19.37 -9.04 -0.85
N PRO A 310 -19.92 -10.18 -1.31
CA PRO A 310 -21.17 -10.70 -0.75
C PRO A 310 -20.99 -11.07 0.74
N PRO A 311 -22.05 -10.91 1.57
CA PRO A 311 -21.98 -11.29 2.97
C PRO A 311 -21.46 -12.72 3.18
N GLN A 312 -20.50 -12.86 4.08
CA GLN A 312 -19.97 -14.16 4.46
C GLN A 312 -20.98 -14.90 5.35
N ILE A 313 -21.53 -16.01 4.85
CA ILE A 313 -22.55 -16.81 5.55
C ILE A 313 -21.99 -17.96 6.40
N SER A 314 -20.70 -18.25 6.30
CA SER A 314 -20.05 -19.34 7.04
C SER A 314 -18.56 -19.06 7.22
N GLU A 315 -17.95 -19.66 8.25
CA GLU A 315 -16.48 -19.72 8.36
C GLU A 315 -15.88 -20.35 7.11
N ARG A 316 -14.71 -19.84 6.69
CA ARG A 316 -13.90 -20.40 5.62
C ARG A 316 -12.53 -20.72 6.22
N ARG A 317 -12.05 -21.93 5.99
CA ARG A 317 -10.78 -22.41 6.53
C ARG A 317 -9.93 -23.01 5.43
N ILE A 318 -8.67 -22.59 5.42
CA ILE A 318 -7.64 -23.15 4.55
C ILE A 318 -6.50 -23.73 5.41
N THR A 319 -5.73 -24.63 4.85
CA THR A 319 -4.51 -25.15 5.50
C THR A 319 -3.44 -25.32 4.44
N VAL A 320 -2.43 -24.46 4.50
CA VAL A 320 -1.24 -24.56 3.64
C VAL A 320 -0.21 -25.43 4.35
N ARG A 321 0.22 -26.52 3.71
CA ARG A 321 1.27 -27.41 4.22
C ARG A 321 2.60 -27.08 3.55
N ASP A 322 3.59 -26.66 4.35
CA ASP A 322 4.94 -26.34 3.88
C ASP A 322 5.99 -26.73 4.93
N LYS A 323 7.27 -26.79 4.53
CA LYS A 323 8.41 -27.04 5.41
C LYS A 323 8.82 -25.74 6.13
N ALA A 324 7.98 -25.28 7.04
CA ALA A 324 8.17 -24.01 7.76
C ALA A 324 7.76 -24.10 9.23
N GLN A 325 8.06 -23.06 10.00
CA GLN A 325 7.43 -22.87 11.31
C GLN A 325 5.92 -22.65 11.12
N PRO A 326 5.08 -23.19 12.01
CA PRO A 326 3.65 -23.00 11.92
C PRO A 326 3.30 -21.51 12.05
N VAL A 327 2.24 -21.11 11.36
CA VAL A 327 1.67 -19.77 11.41
C VAL A 327 0.15 -19.92 11.44
N TYR A 328 -0.50 -19.11 12.27
CA TYR A 328 -1.94 -18.96 12.31
C TYR A 328 -2.32 -17.55 11.89
N LEU A 329 -3.29 -17.45 10.98
CA LEU A 329 -3.86 -16.20 10.50
C LEU A 329 -5.37 -16.38 10.41
N CYS A 330 -6.12 -15.49 11.06
CA CYS A 330 -7.57 -15.38 10.89
C CYS A 330 -7.97 -13.93 10.63
N GLY A 331 -9.16 -13.74 10.08
CA GLY A 331 -9.69 -12.41 9.86
C GLY A 331 -11.21 -12.34 9.88
N PHE A 332 -11.71 -11.18 10.25
CA PHE A 332 -13.13 -10.87 10.37
C PHE A 332 -13.46 -9.70 9.45
N PRO A 333 -14.52 -9.79 8.60
CA PRO A 333 -14.92 -8.67 7.75
C PRO A 333 -15.22 -7.41 8.57
N ILE A 334 -14.67 -6.27 8.14
CA ILE A 334 -14.89 -4.94 8.69
C ILE A 334 -15.20 -3.94 7.58
N PRO A 335 -15.85 -2.80 7.89
CA PRO A 335 -16.17 -1.80 6.88
C PRO A 335 -14.90 -1.06 6.39
N HIS A 336 -15.10 -0.20 5.39
CA HIS A 336 -14.05 0.64 4.79
C HIS A 336 -13.58 1.78 5.72
N SER A 337 -12.46 2.41 5.35
CA SER A 337 -11.77 3.52 6.03
C SER A 337 -12.65 4.65 6.58
N THR A 338 -13.67 5.05 5.82
CA THR A 338 -14.55 6.18 6.20
C THR A 338 -15.76 5.81 7.06
N HIS A 339 -15.90 4.55 7.47
CA HIS A 339 -17.01 4.12 8.31
C HIS A 339 -16.83 4.58 9.77
N PRO A 340 -17.88 5.05 10.46
CA PRO A 340 -17.77 5.57 11.84
C PRO A 340 -17.25 4.56 12.86
N ASP A 341 -17.41 3.26 12.61
CA ASP A 341 -16.92 2.20 13.49
C ASP A 341 -15.42 1.90 13.33
N LEU A 342 -14.76 2.35 12.25
CA LEU A 342 -13.37 1.98 12.01
C LEU A 342 -12.41 2.48 13.10
N PRO A 343 -12.49 3.73 13.61
CA PRO A 343 -11.62 4.16 14.70
C PRO A 343 -11.73 3.26 15.94
N ALA A 344 -12.92 2.73 16.24
CA ALA A 344 -13.12 1.79 17.34
C ALA A 344 -12.47 0.43 17.06
N LEU A 345 -12.52 -0.04 15.81
CA LEU A 345 -11.85 -1.28 15.39
C LEU A 345 -10.33 -1.14 15.37
N GLU A 346 -9.78 0.01 14.98
CA GLU A 346 -8.34 0.29 15.08
C GLU A 346 -7.87 0.33 16.53
N ALA A 347 -8.63 1.00 17.40
CA ALA A 347 -8.38 1.00 18.84
C ALA A 347 -8.45 -0.42 19.44
N LEU A 348 -9.38 -1.25 18.97
CA LEU A 348 -9.47 -2.66 19.35
C LEU A 348 -8.24 -3.46 18.86
N ALA A 349 -7.74 -3.20 17.66
CA ALA A 349 -6.52 -3.82 17.16
C ALA A 349 -5.29 -3.46 18.00
N ASP A 350 -5.15 -2.20 18.43
CA ASP A 350 -4.11 -1.79 19.40
C ASP A 350 -4.26 -2.59 20.71
N TYR A 351 -5.44 -2.52 21.33
CA TYR A 351 -5.73 -3.20 22.59
C TYR A 351 -5.39 -4.70 22.56
N LEU A 352 -5.79 -5.37 21.48
CA LEU A 352 -5.57 -6.80 21.31
C LEU A 352 -4.12 -7.12 20.97
N GLY A 353 -3.49 -6.35 20.08
CA GLY A 353 -2.30 -6.80 19.36
C GLY A 353 -1.04 -5.96 19.48
N GLN A 354 -1.10 -4.70 19.90
CA GLN A 354 0.07 -3.81 19.84
C GLN A 354 0.84 -3.69 21.17
N GLY A 355 2.15 -3.96 21.09
CA GLY A 355 3.07 -3.84 22.22
C GLY A 355 2.97 -4.97 23.24
N ARG A 356 3.79 -4.89 24.29
CA ARG A 356 3.94 -5.95 25.31
C ARG A 356 2.84 -5.95 26.37
N THR A 357 1.94 -4.98 26.30
CA THR A 357 0.79 -4.80 27.20
C THR A 357 -0.51 -5.27 26.55
N SER A 358 -0.50 -5.64 25.27
CA SER A 358 -1.69 -6.11 24.56
C SER A 358 -2.21 -7.44 25.11
N GLN A 359 -3.51 -7.69 24.91
CA GLN A 359 -4.15 -8.91 25.43
C GLN A 359 -3.56 -10.18 24.80
N LEU A 360 -3.32 -10.17 23.48
CA LEU A 360 -2.70 -11.28 22.77
C LEU A 360 -1.29 -11.55 23.29
N TYR A 361 -0.47 -10.51 23.48
CA TYR A 361 0.88 -10.69 24.00
C TYR A 361 0.89 -11.23 25.43
N LYS A 362 0.09 -10.64 26.33
CA LYS A 362 -0.02 -11.06 27.73
C LYS A 362 -0.40 -12.53 27.82
N SER A 363 -1.48 -12.93 27.15
CA SER A 363 -1.98 -14.31 27.23
C SER A 363 -1.10 -15.30 26.44
N LEU A 364 -0.97 -15.12 25.13
CA LEU A 364 -0.33 -16.12 24.26
C LEU A 364 1.18 -16.18 24.44
N VAL A 365 1.86 -15.05 24.62
CA VAL A 365 3.33 -15.00 24.63
C VAL A 365 3.88 -15.11 26.05
N LYS A 366 3.39 -14.28 26.98
CA LYS A 366 3.98 -14.16 28.32
C LYS A 366 3.49 -15.25 29.29
N GLU A 367 2.18 -15.39 29.41
CA GLU A 367 1.55 -16.22 30.46
C GLU A 367 1.48 -17.69 30.03
N LYS A 368 0.80 -17.98 28.92
CA LYS A 368 0.55 -19.36 28.47
C LYS A 368 1.67 -19.92 27.58
N ARG A 369 2.54 -19.05 27.04
CA ARG A 369 3.66 -19.42 26.16
C ARG A 369 3.23 -20.30 24.98
N LEU A 370 2.06 -20.01 24.42
CA LEU A 370 1.49 -20.66 23.25
C LEU A 370 2.09 -20.12 21.94
N ALA A 371 2.52 -18.85 21.93
CA ALA A 371 3.06 -18.15 20.78
C ALA A 371 4.40 -17.48 21.08
N ILE A 372 5.26 -17.31 20.07
CA ILE A 372 6.39 -16.37 20.13
C ILE A 372 5.99 -14.95 19.75
N GLN A 373 4.92 -14.82 18.96
CA GLN A 373 4.37 -13.56 18.50
C GLN A 373 2.86 -13.71 18.28
N ALA A 374 2.10 -12.69 18.69
CA ALA A 374 0.69 -12.55 18.35
C ALA A 374 0.37 -11.06 18.20
N VAL A 375 -0.23 -10.68 17.07
CA VAL A 375 -0.56 -9.30 16.71
C VAL A 375 -1.96 -9.24 16.10
N ALA A 376 -2.60 -8.09 16.19
CA ALA A 376 -3.88 -7.77 15.58
C ALA A 376 -3.74 -6.48 14.77
N PHE A 377 -4.52 -6.38 13.70
CA PHE A 377 -4.53 -5.22 12.80
C PHE A 377 -5.94 -5.04 12.21
N ALA A 378 -6.33 -3.80 11.99
CA ALA A 378 -7.52 -3.45 11.23
C ALA A 378 -7.08 -2.90 9.88
N GLY A 379 -7.64 -3.40 8.78
CA GLY A 379 -7.30 -2.94 7.43
C GLY A 379 -6.34 -3.87 6.70
N PHE A 380 -6.89 -4.95 6.14
CA PHE A 380 -6.14 -5.87 5.28
C PHE A 380 -7.05 -6.53 4.23
N PRO A 381 -6.64 -6.65 2.96
CA PRO A 381 -5.35 -6.26 2.39
C PRO A 381 -5.27 -4.77 1.97
N GLY A 382 -6.38 -4.05 2.04
CA GLY A 382 -6.49 -2.60 1.86
C GLY A 382 -7.49 -2.01 2.85
N VAL A 383 -7.73 -0.70 2.76
CA VAL A 383 -8.63 0.06 3.66
C VAL A 383 -9.66 0.90 2.90
N LYS A 384 -9.49 1.12 1.60
CA LYS A 384 -10.43 1.93 0.78
C LYS A 384 -11.79 1.28 0.66
N TYR A 385 -11.83 -0.05 0.58
CA TYR A 385 -13.05 -0.86 0.51
C TYR A 385 -13.19 -1.70 1.80
N PRO A 386 -14.36 -2.35 2.04
CA PRO A 386 -14.50 -3.27 3.17
C PRO A 386 -13.34 -4.26 3.22
N SER A 387 -12.77 -4.43 4.41
CA SER A 387 -11.49 -5.09 4.63
C SER A 387 -11.59 -6.13 5.75
N LEU A 388 -10.45 -6.63 6.24
CA LEU A 388 -10.39 -7.57 7.35
C LEU A 388 -9.76 -6.93 8.60
N PHE A 389 -10.36 -7.23 9.75
CA PHE A 389 -9.67 -7.22 11.03
C PHE A 389 -8.92 -8.55 11.15
N GLY A 390 -7.60 -8.51 11.11
CA GLY A 390 -6.76 -9.70 11.13
C GLY A 390 -6.09 -9.95 12.47
N ILE A 391 -5.87 -11.22 12.79
CA ILE A 391 -5.01 -11.65 13.89
C ILE A 391 -4.01 -12.66 13.35
N TYR A 392 -2.73 -12.38 13.60
CA TYR A 392 -1.61 -13.21 13.21
C TYR A 392 -0.90 -13.74 14.44
N ALA A 393 -0.61 -15.03 14.49
CA ALA A 393 0.17 -15.65 15.56
C ALA A 393 1.17 -16.66 15.01
N MET A 394 2.34 -16.72 15.66
CA MET A 394 3.36 -17.74 15.44
C MET A 394 3.42 -18.62 16.68
N PRO A 395 2.97 -19.88 16.62
CA PRO A 395 3.07 -20.79 17.76
C PRO A 395 4.50 -20.93 18.27
N ALA A 396 4.62 -21.12 19.58
CA ALA A 396 5.89 -21.46 20.20
C ALA A 396 6.32 -22.89 19.85
N LYS A 397 7.57 -23.22 20.16
CA LYS A 397 8.08 -24.57 19.98
C LYS A 397 7.17 -25.59 20.68
N ASP A 398 6.86 -26.68 20.00
CA ASP A 398 5.98 -27.77 20.48
C ASP A 398 4.52 -27.33 20.73
N LYS A 399 4.09 -26.19 20.18
CA LYS A 399 2.72 -25.68 20.19
C LYS A 399 2.09 -25.70 18.81
N THR A 400 0.76 -25.75 18.80
CA THR A 400 -0.04 -25.92 17.58
C THR A 400 -0.81 -24.67 17.20
N ASN A 401 -1.17 -24.57 15.91
CA ASN A 401 -2.11 -23.56 15.42
C ASN A 401 -3.47 -23.65 16.14
N ALA A 402 -3.94 -24.86 16.47
CA ALA A 402 -5.20 -25.06 17.16
C ALA A 402 -5.19 -24.52 18.60
N GLU A 403 -4.11 -24.72 19.35
CA GLU A 403 -3.96 -24.11 20.69
C GLU A 403 -3.97 -22.58 20.62
N ASN A 404 -3.28 -22.00 19.63
CA ASN A 404 -3.23 -20.55 19.42
C ASN A 404 -4.61 -20.00 19.03
N GLU A 405 -5.27 -20.64 18.08
CA GLU A 405 -6.63 -20.33 17.64
C GLU A 405 -7.62 -20.34 18.80
N GLN A 406 -7.63 -21.42 19.59
CA GLN A 406 -8.55 -21.55 20.72
C GLN A 406 -8.37 -20.40 21.71
N GLU A 407 -7.13 -20.02 22.01
CA GLU A 407 -6.85 -18.91 22.91
C GLU A 407 -7.24 -17.56 22.32
N ILE A 408 -6.96 -17.34 21.03
CA ILE A 408 -7.36 -16.13 20.31
C ILE A 408 -8.88 -15.97 20.34
N LEU A 409 -9.63 -17.03 20.04
CA LEU A 409 -11.09 -17.01 20.08
C LEU A 409 -11.62 -16.76 21.50
N ALA A 410 -10.98 -17.33 22.54
CA ALA A 410 -11.35 -17.06 23.93
C ALA A 410 -11.15 -15.57 24.31
N ILE A 411 -10.07 -14.95 23.84
CA ILE A 411 -9.83 -13.50 24.04
C ILE A 411 -10.88 -12.67 23.32
N ILE A 412 -11.24 -13.03 22.08
CA ILE A 412 -12.28 -12.34 21.31
C ILE A 412 -13.63 -12.44 22.02
N GLU A 413 -14.04 -13.62 22.50
CA GLU A 413 -15.29 -13.78 23.23
C GLU A 413 -15.32 -12.97 24.53
N LYS A 414 -14.18 -12.86 25.21
CA LYS A 414 -14.05 -11.99 26.39
C LYS A 414 -14.28 -10.52 26.02
N VAL A 415 -13.65 -10.02 24.96
CA VAL A 415 -13.82 -8.62 24.54
C VAL A 415 -15.22 -8.32 23.98
N LYS A 416 -15.93 -9.33 23.47
CA LYS A 416 -17.34 -9.20 23.08
C LYS A 416 -18.29 -9.08 24.28
N SER A 417 -17.95 -9.69 25.42
CA SER A 417 -18.83 -9.82 26.58
C SER A 417 -18.48 -8.88 27.74
N GLU A 418 -17.25 -8.37 27.78
CA GLU A 418 -16.74 -7.50 28.83
C GLU A 418 -16.33 -6.13 28.27
N LEU A 419 -16.59 -5.06 29.03
CA LEU A 419 -16.12 -3.74 28.68
C LEU A 419 -14.60 -3.64 28.83
N ILE A 420 -13.95 -2.97 27.88
CA ILE A 420 -12.54 -2.60 28.01
C ILE A 420 -12.43 -1.58 29.16
N PRO A 421 -11.54 -1.79 30.16
CA PRO A 421 -11.36 -0.86 31.26
C PRO A 421 -11.02 0.55 30.76
N ALA A 422 -11.61 1.58 31.37
CA ALA A 422 -11.41 2.97 30.95
C ALA A 422 -9.91 3.38 30.92
N GLU A 423 -9.11 2.88 31.87
CA GLU A 423 -7.67 3.13 31.88
C GLU A 423 -6.96 2.58 30.63
N GLU A 424 -7.37 1.42 30.13
CA GLU A 424 -6.81 0.84 28.90
C GLU A 424 -7.24 1.64 27.66
N VAL A 425 -8.49 2.14 27.64
CA VAL A 425 -8.97 3.04 26.60
C VAL A 425 -8.13 4.33 26.55
N GLU A 426 -7.86 4.95 27.70
CA GLU A 426 -7.03 6.15 27.76
C GLU A 426 -5.57 5.87 27.34
N LYS A 427 -5.01 4.69 27.67
CA LYS A 427 -3.68 4.29 27.16
C LYS A 427 -3.65 4.12 25.65
N ILE A 428 -4.74 3.66 25.03
CA ILE A 428 -4.83 3.52 23.57
C ILE A 428 -4.92 4.92 22.95
N LYS A 429 -5.81 5.79 23.46
CA LYS A 429 -5.93 7.18 23.00
C LYS A 429 -4.64 7.99 23.14
N ALA A 430 -3.84 7.72 24.16
CA ALA A 430 -2.56 8.40 24.36
C ALA A 430 -1.45 7.92 23.41
N ARG A 431 -1.64 6.78 22.75
CA ARG A 431 -0.70 6.19 21.78
C ARG A 431 -1.10 6.47 20.33
N ALA A 432 -2.40 6.63 20.07
CA ALA A 432 -2.94 7.18 18.84
C ALA A 432 -2.56 8.66 18.69
#